data_AF-S7Q1D3-F1
#
_entry.id   AF-S7Q1D3-F1
#
_cell.length_a   1.000
_cell.length_b   1.000
_cell.length_c   1.000
_cell.angle_alpha   90.00
_cell.angle_beta   90.00
_cell.angle_gamma   90.00
#
_symmetry.space_group_name_H-M   'P 1'
#
loop_
_entity.id
_entity.type
_entity.pdbx_description
1 polymer ?
#
loop_
_entity_poly.entity_id
_entity_poly.type
_entity_poly.pdbx_seq_one_letter_code
_entity_poly.pdbx_strand_id
1 'polypeptide(L)'
;MRDVPYHETKDKFLKGEATPSVASALMQQVSEASDQQEAEILARNTAALGYTGGLHWHRYQIEAFTRTFFLAVANGPHVQRKAQQELDEVLGECRLPEFNDQPNLPYISAIIKEVQRWRVITPYGLWGTIPGFPHMSVSDDEYEGAYQEPLRSILHDPEVCPEPESFKPAAPDFSSGVISLRGSSATRKADQFECCVKPVLVRHSL
;
A
#
# COMPACT_ATOMS: atom_id res chain seq x y z
N MET A 1 0.94 -21.28 12.34
CA MET A 1 1.01 -19.95 12.98
C MET A 1 -0.38 -19.29 12.97
N ARG A 2 -1.39 -20.01 13.47
CA ARG A 2 -2.81 -19.58 13.42
C ARG A 2 -3.49 -19.85 14.75
N ASP A 3 -3.52 -21.11 15.16
CA ASP A 3 -4.34 -21.54 16.29
C ASP A 3 -3.77 -21.09 17.65
N VAL A 4 -2.49 -21.38 17.91
CA VAL A 4 -1.80 -21.00 19.17
C VAL A 4 -1.94 -19.50 19.50
N PRO A 5 -1.51 -18.56 18.66
CA PRO A 5 -1.59 -17.13 18.99
C PRO A 5 -3.04 -16.60 19.09
N TYR A 6 -3.96 -17.19 18.34
CA TYR A 6 -5.38 -16.81 18.40
C TYR A 6 -6.00 -17.23 19.73
N HIS A 7 -5.74 -18.46 20.19
CA HIS A 7 -6.23 -18.94 21.48
C HIS A 7 -5.64 -18.14 22.66
N GLU A 8 -4.34 -17.84 22.64
CA GLU A 8 -3.72 -16.99 23.66
C GLU A 8 -4.36 -15.60 23.73
N THR A 9 -4.67 -15.01 22.57
CA THR A 9 -5.33 -13.71 22.51
C THR A 9 -6.78 -13.80 22.98
N LYS A 10 -7.48 -14.89 22.64
CA LYS A 10 -8.86 -15.17 23.09
C LYS A 10 -8.93 -15.30 24.60
N ASP A 11 -7.99 -16.02 25.21
CA ASP A 11 -7.94 -16.19 26.66
C ASP A 11 -7.75 -14.85 27.38
N LYS A 12 -6.88 -13.98 26.85
CA LYS A 12 -6.71 -12.62 27.38
C LYS A 12 -7.94 -11.75 27.16
N PHE A 13 -8.61 -11.90 26.01
CA PHE A 13 -9.83 -11.15 25.69
C PHE A 13 -10.96 -11.49 26.65
N LEU A 14 -11.20 -12.77 26.92
CA LEU A 14 -12.19 -13.23 27.89
C LEU A 14 -11.90 -12.76 29.32
N LYS A 15 -10.63 -12.56 29.67
CA LYS A 15 -10.21 -12.02 30.97
C LYS A 15 -10.28 -10.49 31.05
N GLY A 16 -10.54 -9.79 29.93
CA GLY A 16 -10.49 -8.33 29.85
C GLY A 16 -9.06 -7.74 29.85
N GLU A 17 -8.04 -8.58 29.62
CA GLU A 17 -6.62 -8.21 29.63
C GLU A 17 -6.03 -8.08 28.20
N ALA A 18 -6.86 -8.26 27.16
CA ALA A 18 -6.39 -8.19 25.79
C ALA A 18 -5.98 -6.76 25.39
N THR A 19 -4.79 -6.64 24.82
CA THR A 19 -4.34 -5.42 24.15
C THR A 19 -5.19 -5.15 22.90
N PRO A 20 -5.57 -3.88 22.63
CA PRO A 20 -6.23 -3.51 21.38
C PRO A 20 -5.44 -3.99 20.16
N SER A 21 -6.07 -4.82 19.34
CA SER A 21 -5.47 -5.42 18.15
C SER A 21 -6.55 -5.81 17.13
N VAL A 22 -6.13 -6.13 15.91
CA VAL A 22 -7.06 -6.67 14.89
C VAL A 22 -7.74 -7.94 15.39
N ALA A 23 -7.02 -8.81 16.10
CA ALA A 23 -7.58 -10.03 16.66
C ALA A 23 -8.64 -9.74 17.75
N SER A 24 -8.40 -8.80 18.66
CA SER A 24 -9.38 -8.44 19.70
C SER A 24 -10.62 -7.76 19.10
N ALA A 25 -10.45 -6.93 18.07
CA ALA A 25 -11.56 -6.30 17.36
C ALA A 25 -12.45 -7.36 16.63
N LEU A 26 -11.82 -8.34 15.98
CA LEU A 26 -12.54 -9.47 15.38
C LEU A 26 -13.25 -10.31 16.45
N MET A 27 -12.65 -10.53 17.61
CA MET A 27 -13.29 -11.26 18.72
C MET A 27 -14.51 -10.54 19.29
N GLN A 28 -14.50 -9.21 19.31
CA GLN A 28 -15.69 -8.43 19.66
C GLN A 28 -16.81 -8.64 18.63
N GLN A 29 -16.49 -8.59 17.33
CA GLN A 29 -17.47 -8.89 16.27
C GLN A 29 -18.00 -10.33 16.35
N VAL A 30 -17.17 -11.30 16.74
CA VAL A 30 -17.59 -12.68 16.98
C VAL A 30 -18.61 -12.76 18.13
N SER A 31 -18.44 -11.97 19.19
CA SER A 31 -19.38 -11.97 20.32
C SER A 31 -20.78 -11.45 19.96
N GLU A 32 -20.85 -10.56 18.95
CA GLU A 32 -22.07 -9.94 18.45
C GLU A 32 -22.74 -10.76 17.32
N ALA A 33 -22.06 -11.78 16.78
CA ALA A 33 -22.54 -12.58 15.67
C ALA A 33 -23.60 -13.62 16.09
N SER A 34 -24.56 -13.88 15.18
CA SER A 34 -25.59 -14.90 15.38
C SER A 34 -25.03 -16.33 15.36
N ASP A 35 -24.04 -16.59 14.51
CA ASP A 35 -23.26 -17.84 14.49
C ASP A 35 -21.84 -17.55 14.97
N GLN A 36 -21.62 -17.72 16.28
CA GLN A 36 -20.33 -17.47 16.90
C GLN A 36 -19.26 -18.47 16.45
N GLN A 37 -19.64 -19.70 16.08
CA GLN A 37 -18.70 -20.75 15.71
C GLN A 37 -18.13 -20.48 14.31
N GLU A 38 -18.99 -20.14 13.35
CA GLU A 38 -18.56 -19.73 12.02
C GLU A 38 -17.76 -18.42 12.08
N ALA A 39 -18.26 -17.42 12.81
CA ALA A 39 -17.57 -16.15 12.98
C ALA A 39 -16.17 -16.33 13.58
N GLU A 40 -16.00 -17.23 14.56
CA GLU A 40 -14.70 -17.51 15.15
C GLU A 40 -13.72 -18.13 14.14
N ILE A 41 -14.19 -19.03 13.28
CA ILE A 41 -13.37 -19.62 12.22
C ILE A 41 -12.89 -18.53 11.25
N LEU A 42 -13.79 -17.63 10.85
CA LEU A 42 -13.49 -16.51 9.96
C LEU A 42 -12.50 -15.54 10.63
N ALA A 43 -12.76 -15.11 11.86
CA ALA A 43 -11.90 -14.20 12.61
C ALA A 43 -10.46 -14.75 12.72
N ARG A 44 -10.33 -16.04 13.07
CA ARG A 44 -9.03 -16.70 13.19
C ARG A 44 -8.30 -16.80 11.84
N ASN A 45 -9.00 -17.19 10.79
CA ASN A 45 -8.41 -17.29 9.45
C ASN A 45 -8.01 -15.91 8.91
N THR A 46 -8.85 -14.90 9.08
CA THR A 46 -8.59 -13.52 8.70
C THR A 46 -7.39 -12.94 9.44
N ALA A 47 -7.30 -13.12 10.76
CA ALA A 47 -6.16 -12.66 11.54
C ALA A 47 -4.85 -13.34 11.08
N ALA A 48 -4.89 -14.64 10.82
CA ALA A 48 -3.72 -15.37 10.33
C ALA A 48 -3.31 -14.96 8.91
N LEU A 49 -4.27 -14.81 7.99
CA LEU A 49 -4.01 -14.36 6.61
C LEU A 49 -3.50 -12.92 6.57
N GLY A 50 -4.07 -12.03 7.38
CA GLY A 50 -3.59 -10.65 7.52
C GLY A 50 -2.14 -10.63 8.01
N TYR A 51 -1.80 -11.48 8.98
CA TYR A 51 -0.43 -11.58 9.48
C TYR A 51 0.54 -12.21 8.46
N THR A 52 0.21 -13.36 7.85
CA THR A 52 1.12 -14.03 6.91
C THR A 52 1.26 -13.27 5.61
N GLY A 53 0.17 -12.73 5.07
CA GLY A 53 0.21 -11.80 3.94
C GLY A 53 1.07 -10.59 4.26
N GLY A 54 0.84 -9.95 5.41
CA GLY A 54 1.65 -8.83 5.88
C GLY A 54 3.14 -9.18 5.97
N LEU A 55 3.50 -10.26 6.66
CA LEU A 55 4.91 -10.59 6.88
C LEU A 55 5.71 -10.85 5.60
N HIS A 56 5.20 -11.73 4.73
CA HIS A 56 5.99 -12.16 3.57
C HIS A 56 6.15 -11.02 2.57
N TRP A 57 5.07 -10.31 2.24
CA TRP A 57 5.11 -9.22 1.28
C TRP A 57 5.85 -8.00 1.82
N HIS A 58 5.61 -7.63 3.08
CA HIS A 58 6.28 -6.46 3.67
C HIS A 58 7.78 -6.71 3.89
N ARG A 59 8.22 -7.93 4.20
CA ARG A 59 9.67 -8.18 4.38
C ARG A 59 10.45 -7.90 3.09
N TYR A 60 10.02 -8.46 1.97
CA TYR A 60 10.67 -8.22 0.68
C TYR A 60 10.56 -6.75 0.25
N GLN A 61 9.40 -6.13 0.49
CA GLN A 61 9.18 -4.74 0.16
C GLN A 61 10.09 -3.80 0.97
N ILE A 62 10.16 -3.96 2.29
CA ILE A 62 11.00 -3.15 3.17
C ILE A 62 12.47 -3.33 2.80
N GLU A 63 12.91 -4.55 2.52
CA GLU A 63 14.29 -4.81 2.09
C GLU A 63 14.61 -4.06 0.79
N ALA A 64 13.79 -4.24 -0.25
CA ALA A 64 14.00 -3.61 -1.55
C ALA A 64 13.89 -2.08 -1.49
N PHE A 65 12.94 -1.57 -0.70
CA PHE A 65 12.80 -0.14 -0.43
C PHE A 65 14.03 0.44 0.24
N THR A 66 14.49 -0.19 1.32
CA THR A 66 15.65 0.28 2.09
C THR A 66 16.90 0.31 1.22
N ARG A 67 17.15 -0.75 0.43
CA ARG A 67 18.27 -0.80 -0.51
C ARG A 67 18.19 0.33 -1.55
N THR A 68 17.00 0.56 -2.11
CA THR A 68 16.79 1.62 -3.11
C THR A 68 16.94 3.01 -2.51
N PHE A 69 16.39 3.23 -1.32
CA PHE A 69 16.51 4.48 -0.58
C PHE A 69 17.97 4.83 -0.34
N PHE A 70 18.77 3.89 0.19
CA PHE A 70 20.20 4.12 0.40
C PHE A 70 20.95 4.39 -0.91
N LEU A 71 20.60 3.68 -2.00
CA LEU A 71 21.16 3.96 -3.32
C LEU A 71 20.83 5.39 -3.79
N ALA A 72 19.58 5.82 -3.65
CA ALA A 72 19.11 7.15 -4.07
C ALA A 72 19.80 8.27 -3.26
N VAL A 73 19.89 8.10 -1.94
CA VAL A 73 20.54 9.05 -1.04
C VAL A 73 22.05 9.10 -1.28
N ALA A 74 22.71 7.95 -1.50
CA ALA A 74 24.14 7.89 -1.80
C ALA A 74 24.51 8.59 -3.12
N ASN A 75 23.63 8.53 -4.14
CA ASN A 75 23.81 9.25 -5.40
C ASN A 75 23.36 10.72 -5.33
N GLY A 76 22.67 11.13 -4.27
CA GLY A 76 22.05 12.44 -4.12
C GLY A 76 22.41 13.13 -2.80
N PRO A 77 23.67 13.55 -2.58
CA PRO A 77 24.08 14.20 -1.33
C PRO A 77 23.38 15.54 -1.06
N HIS A 78 22.80 16.15 -2.10
CA HIS A 78 21.93 17.34 -1.97
C HIS A 78 20.55 16.96 -1.43
N VAL A 79 20.00 15.81 -1.83
CA VAL A 79 18.74 15.28 -1.30
C VAL A 79 18.88 14.99 0.19
N GLN A 80 19.96 14.31 0.57
CA GLN A 80 20.23 13.98 1.98
C GLN A 80 20.29 15.23 2.86
N ARG A 81 21.04 16.26 2.43
CA ARG A 81 21.18 17.51 3.17
C ARG A 81 19.85 18.22 3.37
N LYS A 82 19.04 18.30 2.31
CA LYS A 82 17.72 18.93 2.41
C LYS A 82 16.75 18.13 3.29
N ALA A 83 16.84 16.80 3.29
CA ALA A 83 16.04 15.94 4.17
C ALA A 83 16.44 16.10 5.65
N GLN A 84 17.74 16.20 5.93
CA GLN A 84 18.24 16.49 7.28
C GLN A 84 17.79 17.87 7.76
N GLN A 85 17.88 18.90 6.91
CA GLN A 85 17.39 20.24 7.24
C GLN A 85 15.91 20.25 7.63
N GLU A 86 15.05 19.57 6.87
CA GLU A 86 13.62 19.46 7.21
C GLU A 86 13.40 18.74 8.55
N LEU A 87 14.15 17.67 8.83
CA LEU A 87 14.08 16.98 10.11
C LEU A 87 14.51 17.89 11.28
N ASP A 88 15.63 18.59 11.11
CA ASP A 88 16.17 19.47 12.14
C ASP A 88 15.22 20.63 12.42
N GLU A 89 14.55 21.18 11.39
CA GLU A 89 13.55 22.24 11.52
C GLU A 89 12.29 21.80 12.28
N VAL A 90 11.82 20.57 12.06
CA VAL A 90 10.55 20.07 12.63
C VAL A 90 10.73 19.41 14.00
N LEU A 91 11.83 18.68 14.19
CA LEU A 91 12.08 17.88 15.39
C LEU A 91 13.00 18.60 16.39
N GLY A 92 13.86 19.51 15.92
CA GLY A 92 14.95 20.05 16.71
C GLY A 92 15.97 18.97 17.11
N GLU A 93 16.74 19.21 18.16
CA GLU A 93 17.89 18.35 18.53
C GLU A 93 17.57 17.17 19.46
N CYS A 94 16.35 17.05 20.01
CA CYS A 94 16.13 16.25 21.23
C CYS A 94 14.98 15.22 21.19
N ARG A 95 14.39 14.92 20.03
CA ARG A 95 13.34 13.89 19.96
C ARG A 95 13.37 13.04 18.68
N LEU A 96 12.86 11.83 18.81
CA LEU A 96 12.63 10.95 17.66
C LEU A 96 11.33 11.36 16.94
N PRO A 97 11.20 11.06 15.62
CA PRO A 97 9.97 11.32 14.88
C PRO A 97 8.80 10.50 15.42
N GLU A 98 7.63 11.12 15.51
CA GLU A 98 6.35 10.50 15.80
C GLU A 98 5.41 10.57 14.58
N PHE A 99 4.34 9.77 14.58
CA PHE A 99 3.38 9.78 13.45
C PHE A 99 2.72 11.14 13.22
N ASN A 100 2.57 11.94 14.28
CA ASN A 100 1.99 13.28 14.20
C ASN A 100 2.90 14.30 13.48
N ASP A 101 4.18 13.99 13.29
CA ASP A 101 5.13 14.87 12.59
C ASP A 101 5.04 14.73 11.08
N GLN A 102 4.48 13.63 10.57
CA GLN A 102 4.43 13.32 9.15
C GLN A 102 3.86 14.46 8.28
N PRO A 103 2.77 15.16 8.67
CA PRO A 103 2.25 16.28 7.88
C PRO A 103 3.22 17.46 7.75
N ASN A 104 4.15 17.60 8.71
CA ASN A 104 5.16 18.66 8.75
C ASN A 104 6.46 18.25 8.02
N LEU A 105 6.55 17.02 7.50
CA LEU A 105 7.72 16.49 6.78
C LEU A 105 7.39 16.24 5.29
N PRO A 106 7.00 17.28 4.52
CA PRO A 106 6.58 17.12 3.14
C PRO A 106 7.70 16.64 2.22
N TYR A 107 8.94 17.07 2.42
CA TYR A 107 10.07 16.69 1.59
C TYR A 107 10.50 15.25 1.83
N ILE A 108 10.52 14.77 3.07
CA ILE A 108 10.74 13.34 3.37
C ILE A 108 9.61 12.50 2.78
N SER A 109 8.37 12.95 2.90
CA SER A 109 7.23 12.29 2.26
C SER A 109 7.41 12.22 0.74
N ALA A 110 7.94 13.28 0.12
CA ALA A 110 8.26 13.31 -1.30
C ALA A 110 9.42 12.36 -1.67
N ILE A 111 10.45 12.23 -0.84
CA ILE A 111 11.53 11.25 -1.02
C ILE A 111 10.97 9.83 -1.00
N ILE A 112 10.11 9.49 -0.04
CA ILE A 112 9.51 8.14 0.07
C ILE A 112 8.70 7.81 -1.20
N LYS A 113 7.85 8.74 -1.65
CA LYS A 113 7.08 8.61 -2.89
C LYS A 113 8.00 8.46 -4.11
N GLU A 114 9.06 9.25 -4.18
CA GLU A 114 10.00 9.23 -5.28
C GLU A 114 10.83 7.94 -5.33
N VAL A 115 11.18 7.33 -4.19
CA VAL A 115 11.84 6.01 -4.16
C VAL A 115 10.94 4.95 -4.78
N GLN A 116 9.64 4.97 -4.45
CA GLN A 116 8.67 4.04 -5.03
C GLN A 116 8.40 4.31 -6.51
N ARG A 117 8.45 5.58 -6.95
CA ARG A 117 8.36 5.95 -8.36
C ARG A 117 9.60 5.47 -9.12
N TRP A 118 10.80 5.77 -8.64
CA TRP A 118 12.08 5.50 -9.34
C TRP A 118 12.37 4.00 -9.49
N ARG A 119 12.11 3.22 -8.43
CA ARG A 119 12.09 1.76 -8.48
C ARG A 119 10.77 1.28 -7.91
N VAL A 120 9.89 0.86 -8.81
CA VAL A 120 8.60 0.29 -8.43
C VAL A 120 8.86 -1.03 -7.69
N ILE A 121 8.76 -0.97 -6.37
CA ILE A 121 8.90 -2.14 -5.48
C ILE A 121 7.51 -2.77 -5.37
N THR A 122 7.06 -3.38 -6.45
CA THR A 122 5.86 -4.21 -6.46
C THR A 122 6.22 -5.58 -5.91
N PRO A 123 5.30 -6.27 -5.20
CA PRO A 123 5.42 -7.70 -5.01
C PRO A 123 5.56 -8.35 -6.40
N TYR A 124 6.71 -8.94 -6.67
CA TYR A 124 6.75 -10.03 -7.64
C TYR A 124 5.71 -11.04 -7.15
N GLY A 125 4.76 -11.44 -7.99
CA GLY A 125 3.76 -12.43 -7.59
C GLY A 125 4.43 -13.69 -7.03
N LEU A 126 3.65 -14.58 -6.41
CA LEU A 126 4.13 -15.89 -5.92
C LEU A 126 4.88 -16.74 -6.98
N TRP A 127 4.88 -16.30 -8.24
CA TRP A 127 5.75 -16.76 -9.31
C TRP A 127 6.64 -15.60 -9.76
N GLY A 128 7.94 -15.65 -9.48
CA GLY A 128 8.95 -14.58 -9.72
C GLY A 128 9.17 -14.15 -11.18
N THR A 129 8.18 -14.34 -12.04
CA THR A 129 8.14 -13.99 -13.46
C THR A 129 6.84 -13.27 -13.87
N ILE A 130 5.81 -13.23 -13.02
CA ILE A 130 4.60 -12.44 -13.26
C ILE A 130 4.62 -11.24 -12.32
N PRO A 131 4.76 -10.03 -12.84
CA PRO A 131 4.81 -8.88 -11.97
C PRO A 131 3.37 -8.32 -11.82
N GLY A 132 2.98 -8.12 -10.56
CA GLY A 132 1.59 -7.84 -10.16
C GLY A 132 0.76 -9.06 -9.75
N PHE A 133 -0.34 -8.79 -9.05
CA PHE A 133 -1.36 -9.79 -8.74
C PHE A 133 -2.26 -9.97 -9.96
N PRO A 134 -2.36 -11.18 -10.53
CA PRO A 134 -3.24 -11.42 -11.66
C PRO A 134 -4.69 -11.19 -11.22
N HIS A 135 -5.40 -10.36 -11.98
CA HIS A 135 -6.84 -10.24 -11.87
C HIS A 135 -7.47 -11.17 -12.91
N MET A 136 -8.58 -11.80 -12.56
CA MET A 136 -9.38 -12.61 -13.49
C MET A 136 -10.57 -11.76 -13.93
N SER A 137 -10.77 -11.59 -15.24
CA SER A 137 -11.98 -10.94 -15.71
C SER A 137 -13.19 -11.85 -15.57
N VAL A 138 -14.31 -11.26 -15.20
CA VAL A 138 -15.62 -11.92 -15.07
C VAL A 138 -16.41 -11.80 -16.38
N SER A 139 -15.94 -10.97 -17.32
CA SER A 139 -16.52 -10.76 -18.65
C SER A 139 -15.42 -10.67 -19.71
N ASP A 140 -15.80 -10.81 -20.98
CA ASP A 140 -14.85 -10.63 -22.07
C ASP A 140 -14.46 -9.15 -22.17
N ASP A 141 -13.18 -8.84 -21.94
CA ASP A 141 -12.62 -7.49 -22.08
C ASP A 141 -11.48 -7.52 -23.11
N GLU A 142 -11.53 -6.63 -24.11
CA GLU A 142 -10.43 -6.41 -25.04
C GLU A 142 -9.50 -5.32 -24.50
N TYR A 143 -8.28 -5.68 -24.10
CA TYR A 143 -7.23 -4.72 -23.74
C TYR A 143 -6.12 -4.74 -24.79
N GLU A 144 -5.78 -3.57 -25.33
CA GLU A 144 -4.92 -3.32 -26.51
C GLU A 144 -3.54 -4.02 -26.52
N GLY A 145 -3.49 -5.35 -26.65
CA GLY A 145 -2.31 -6.16 -27.02
C GLY A 145 -1.07 -6.07 -26.12
N ALA A 146 -1.13 -5.40 -24.97
CA ALA A 146 0.06 -5.05 -24.20
C ALA A 146 0.20 -5.86 -22.90
N TYR A 147 1.19 -6.74 -22.86
CA TYR A 147 1.78 -7.28 -21.63
C TYR A 147 2.97 -6.39 -21.22
N GLN A 148 2.70 -5.35 -20.44
CA GLN A 148 3.74 -4.57 -19.77
C GLN A 148 3.25 -4.20 -18.38
N GLU A 149 4.21 -4.11 -17.44
CA GLU A 149 3.98 -3.78 -16.04
C GLU A 149 3.16 -2.50 -15.86
N PRO A 150 1.85 -2.59 -15.58
CA PRO A 150 0.96 -1.43 -15.65
C PRO A 150 1.40 -0.33 -14.69
N LEU A 151 1.92 -0.73 -13.52
CA LEU A 151 2.32 0.23 -12.51
C LEU A 151 3.59 1.02 -12.89
N ARG A 152 4.58 0.37 -13.52
CA ARG A 152 5.80 1.06 -13.95
C ARG A 152 5.52 1.97 -15.13
N SER A 153 4.70 1.54 -16.10
CA SER A 153 4.33 2.38 -17.24
C SER A 153 3.54 3.62 -16.82
N ILE A 154 2.65 3.51 -15.84
CA ILE A 154 1.94 4.66 -15.27
C ILE A 154 2.91 5.61 -14.54
N LEU A 155 3.80 5.08 -13.69
CA LEU A 155 4.70 5.90 -12.87
C LEU A 155 5.88 6.51 -13.64
N HIS A 156 6.17 6.01 -14.85
CA HIS A 156 7.23 6.51 -15.74
C HIS A 156 6.64 7.10 -17.03
N ASP A 157 5.36 7.47 -17.03
CA ASP A 157 4.74 8.15 -18.16
C ASP A 157 5.51 9.45 -18.44
N PRO A 158 6.09 9.64 -19.63
CA PRO A 158 6.88 10.83 -19.96
C PRO A 158 6.06 12.13 -19.91
N GLU A 159 4.73 12.06 -20.03
CA GLU A 159 3.87 13.23 -19.92
C GLU A 159 3.74 13.73 -18.47
N VAL A 160 3.78 12.81 -17.51
CA VAL A 160 3.67 13.12 -16.06
C VAL A 160 5.06 13.26 -15.43
N CYS A 161 6.04 12.49 -15.91
CA CYS A 161 7.41 12.45 -15.43
C CYS A 161 8.40 12.50 -16.61
N PRO A 162 8.82 13.71 -17.04
CA PRO A 162 9.68 13.89 -18.21
C PRO A 162 11.07 13.24 -18.08
N GLU A 163 11.56 13.05 -16.86
CA GLU A 163 12.85 12.41 -16.58
C GLU A 163 12.66 11.23 -15.62
N PRO A 164 12.07 10.12 -16.09
CA PRO A 164 11.60 9.08 -15.20
C PRO A 164 12.74 8.27 -14.56
N GLU A 165 13.90 8.19 -15.22
CA GLU A 165 15.10 7.51 -14.69
C GLU A 165 15.93 8.38 -13.73
N SER A 166 15.67 9.69 -13.67
CA SER A 166 16.30 10.61 -12.73
C SER A 166 15.55 10.60 -11.40
N PHE A 167 16.28 10.49 -10.28
CA PHE A 167 15.70 10.59 -8.95
C PHE A 167 15.53 12.06 -8.54
N LYS A 168 14.29 12.57 -8.50
CA LYS A 168 13.97 13.98 -8.24
C LYS A 168 12.81 14.14 -7.24
N PRO A 169 13.09 14.16 -5.93
CA PRO A 169 12.07 14.31 -4.89
C PRO A 169 11.28 15.62 -4.95
N ALA A 170 11.83 16.65 -5.61
CA ALA A 170 11.23 17.98 -5.71
C ALA A 170 10.41 18.22 -6.99
N ALA A 171 10.34 17.26 -7.91
CA ALA A 171 9.84 17.50 -9.27
C ALA A 171 8.32 17.27 -9.45
N PRO A 172 7.67 16.29 -8.79
CA PRO A 172 6.22 16.17 -8.92
C PRO A 172 5.53 16.81 -7.71
N ASP A 173 4.57 17.69 -8.00
CA ASP A 173 3.60 18.14 -7.02
C ASP A 173 2.68 16.96 -6.62
N PHE A 174 3.18 16.13 -5.71
CA PHE A 174 2.39 15.08 -5.07
C PHE A 174 1.52 15.62 -3.93
N SER A 175 1.44 16.95 -3.73
CA SER A 175 0.70 17.58 -2.62
C SER A 175 -0.80 17.54 -2.84
N SER A 176 -1.25 17.50 -4.10
CA SER A 176 -2.67 17.41 -4.44
C SER A 176 -3.28 16.04 -4.12
N GLY A 177 -2.47 14.98 -3.96
CA GLY A 177 -2.95 13.61 -3.87
C GLY A 177 -3.69 13.11 -5.12
N VAL A 178 -3.76 13.95 -6.16
CA VAL A 178 -4.46 13.70 -7.41
C VAL A 178 -3.41 13.59 -8.50
N ILE A 179 -3.04 12.36 -8.85
CA ILE A 179 -2.46 12.11 -10.16
C ILE A 179 -3.62 12.33 -11.15
N SER A 180 -3.66 13.50 -11.79
CA SER A 180 -4.64 13.74 -12.86
C SER A 180 -4.28 12.88 -14.05
N LEU A 181 -4.77 11.65 -14.04
CA LEU A 181 -4.83 10.76 -15.18
C LEU A 181 -5.90 11.27 -16.16
N ARG A 182 -5.92 12.55 -16.50
CA ARG A 182 -6.74 13.08 -17.61
C ARG A 182 -5.82 13.81 -18.55
N GLY A 183 -5.40 13.14 -19.61
CA GLY A 183 -4.66 13.76 -20.70
C GLY A 183 -3.57 12.90 -21.31
N SER A 184 -2.97 11.97 -20.56
CA SER A 184 -1.91 11.14 -21.12
C SER A 184 -2.43 10.02 -22.00
N SER A 185 -1.60 9.56 -22.93
CA SER A 185 -1.92 8.35 -23.70
C SER A 185 -2.24 7.12 -22.82
N ALA A 186 -1.87 7.12 -21.54
CA ALA A 186 -2.27 6.12 -20.53
C ALA A 186 -3.68 6.37 -19.93
N THR A 187 -4.25 7.56 -20.07
CA THR A 187 -5.57 7.91 -19.52
C THR A 187 -6.72 7.47 -20.40
N ARG A 188 -6.50 7.37 -21.72
CA ARG A 188 -7.39 6.58 -22.58
C ARG A 188 -7.52 5.12 -22.12
N LYS A 189 -6.57 4.61 -21.32
CA LYS A 189 -6.57 3.26 -20.74
C LYS A 189 -7.09 3.20 -19.29
N ALA A 190 -7.31 4.33 -18.62
CA ALA A 190 -7.85 4.38 -17.25
C ALA A 190 -9.34 4.77 -17.22
N ASP A 191 -9.81 5.59 -18.17
CA ASP A 191 -11.22 5.99 -18.27
C ASP A 191 -12.17 4.82 -18.62
N GLN A 192 -11.64 3.67 -19.08
CA GLN A 192 -12.42 2.43 -19.26
C GLN A 192 -12.69 1.67 -17.96
N PHE A 193 -12.06 2.04 -16.83
CA PHE A 193 -12.35 1.43 -15.53
C PHE A 193 -13.59 2.02 -14.85
N GLU A 194 -14.22 3.08 -15.40
CA GLU A 194 -15.59 3.48 -15.05
C GLU A 194 -16.61 2.59 -15.78
N CYS A 195 -16.71 1.31 -15.41
CA CYS A 195 -17.89 0.53 -15.78
C CYS A 195 -18.39 -0.31 -14.60
N CYS A 196 -19.56 0.11 -14.10
CA CYS A 196 -20.49 -0.65 -13.29
C CYS A 196 -20.12 -0.96 -11.82
N VAL A 197 -19.93 0.08 -11.00
CA VAL A 197 -20.42 0.02 -9.60
C VAL A 197 -21.67 0.89 -9.50
N LYS A 198 -22.77 0.44 -10.12
CA LYS A 198 -24.11 0.87 -9.70
C LYS A 198 -24.58 -0.13 -8.64
N PRO A 199 -25.06 0.31 -7.47
CA PRO A 199 -25.63 -0.59 -6.49
C PRO A 199 -26.88 -1.22 -7.12
N VAL A 200 -26.83 -2.53 -7.36
CA VAL A 200 -28.00 -3.31 -7.77
C VAL A 200 -28.94 -3.33 -6.57
N LEU A 201 -29.86 -2.38 -6.53
CA LEU A 201 -31.06 -2.45 -5.70
C LEU A 201 -31.87 -3.64 -6.18
N VAL A 202 -31.79 -4.74 -5.44
CA VAL A 202 -32.64 -5.91 -5.61
C VAL A 202 -34.08 -5.49 -5.31
N ARG A 203 -34.86 -5.22 -6.35
CA ARG A 203 -36.33 -5.22 -6.24
C ARG A 203 -36.78 -6.67 -6.41
N HIS A 204 -37.10 -7.31 -5.28
CA HIS A 204 -38.01 -8.45 -5.29
C HIS A 204 -39.39 -7.97 -5.74
N SER A 205 -39.90 -8.57 -6.79
CA SER A 205 -41.34 -8.60 -7.06
C SER A 205 -41.71 -10.00 -7.51
N LEU A 206 -42.66 -10.55 -6.75
CA LEU A 206 -43.34 -11.84 -6.85
C LEU A 206 -43.84 -12.17 -8.25
#